data_AF-A0A0L7ARF7-F1
#
_entry.id   AF-A0A0L7ARF7-F1
#
_cell.length_a   1.000
_cell.length_b   1.000
_cell.length_c   1.000
_cell.angle_alpha   90.00
_cell.angle_beta   90.00
_cell.angle_gamma   90.00
#
_symmetry.space_group_name_H-M   'P 1'
#
loop_
_entity.id
_entity.type
_entity.pdbx_description
1 polymer ?
#
loop_
_entity_poly.entity_id
_entity_poly.type
_entity_poly.pdbx_seq_one_letter_code
_entity_poly.pdbx_strand_id
1 'polypeptide(L)'
;MKHLTTRMLAIIVALLASLSMMLAIVSLPHLAYAVGADDGSAQGADQSVAPTPVSGPVPNIIVTNFTYGGDSVAAGAKFDLNFTFQNMGQVAVANMVVTVDGGESFAIAGGTNTFYFDALWAGYSLSQTVPMQALASAKSGAQPVTVSFRYEYLDSGARSSNQSDVKIAVPISQPDRFEVGDPVPSDQIVAGQETTVTLEYVNKGKGDIANVEATMEGEGFDATMKTQYVGNVASGATGSIGYAFTPTASGELNATLKVSYEDSDGQSKTKEFPVKLSVADAAPMDDPSRVDSDMNQNASQGLPWWVWAAAAAVAVAVIVGIVLLVRRHRKKKAKSEIDEEWDDWAGGNADGKLDTQSGGDIASGKTVGDAADSTTANNATASGGATSTSAISPSTDATPTTVIEPVNAAAEPNQIVPDDSGQSDGSAQTV
;
A
#
# COMPACT_ATOMS: atom_id res chain seq x y z
N MET A 1 31.56 -35.82 24.62
CA MET A 1 31.86 -34.51 25.26
C MET A 1 33.35 -34.16 25.35
N LYS A 2 34.27 -34.76 24.56
CA LYS A 2 35.71 -34.42 24.56
C LYS A 2 36.23 -33.72 23.29
N HIS A 3 35.39 -33.51 22.29
CA HIS A 3 35.78 -32.82 21.04
C HIS A 3 35.27 -31.37 20.92
N LEU A 4 34.45 -30.90 21.87
CA LEU A 4 33.91 -29.54 21.85
C LEU A 4 34.82 -28.52 22.55
N THR A 5 35.73 -28.98 23.41
CA THR A 5 36.63 -28.12 24.20
C THR A 5 37.90 -27.72 23.44
N THR A 6 38.40 -28.55 22.53
CA THR A 6 39.63 -28.25 21.77
C THR A 6 39.43 -27.20 20.68
N ARG A 7 38.21 -27.11 20.12
CA ARG A 7 37.87 -26.11 19.08
C ARG A 7 37.53 -24.74 19.66
N MET A 8 37.02 -24.65 20.89
CA MET A 8 36.86 -23.35 21.57
C MET A 8 38.20 -22.79 22.08
N LEU A 9 39.14 -23.64 22.52
CA LEU A 9 40.43 -23.16 23.02
C LEU A 9 41.32 -22.61 21.89
N ALA A 10 41.22 -23.13 20.66
CA ALA A 10 41.95 -22.61 19.51
C ALA A 10 41.44 -21.24 19.02
N ILE A 11 40.15 -20.95 19.22
CA ILE A 11 39.54 -19.67 18.81
C ILE A 11 39.83 -18.56 19.85
N ILE A 12 39.91 -18.91 21.14
CA ILE A 12 40.25 -17.96 22.21
C ILE A 12 41.75 -17.58 22.18
N VAL A 13 42.63 -18.50 21.76
CA VAL A 13 44.07 -18.20 21.57
C VAL A 13 44.33 -17.40 20.27
N ALA A 14 43.45 -17.49 19.26
CA ALA A 14 43.53 -16.65 18.05
C ALA A 14 42.98 -15.23 18.26
N LEU A 15 42.15 -15.00 19.29
CA LEU A 15 41.56 -13.68 19.63
C LEU A 15 42.38 -12.88 20.65
N LEU A 16 43.47 -13.44 21.18
CA LEU A 16 44.38 -12.79 22.14
C LEU A 16 45.79 -12.52 21.58
N ALA A 17 45.96 -12.59 20.26
CA ALA A 17 47.25 -12.40 19.58
C ALA A 17 47.31 -11.16 18.63
N SER A 18 46.40 -10.20 18.77
CA SER A 18 46.45 -8.92 18.02
C SER A 18 46.50 -7.69 18.93
N LEU A 19 47.16 -7.80 20.07
CA LEU A 19 47.50 -6.68 20.94
C LEU A 19 49.00 -6.65 21.23
N SER A 20 49.79 -6.23 20.23
CA SER A 20 51.05 -5.47 20.42
C SER A 20 51.74 -5.29 19.07
N MET A 21 51.84 -4.05 18.56
CA MET A 21 53.15 -3.51 18.14
C MET A 21 53.07 -2.00 17.86
N MET A 22 53.87 -1.27 18.64
CA MET A 22 54.61 -0.05 18.33
C MET A 22 53.88 1.20 17.79
N LEU A 23 53.73 2.12 18.75
CA LEU A 23 54.09 3.53 18.61
C LEU A 23 55.49 3.66 17.94
N ALA A 24 55.54 4.25 16.75
CA ALA A 24 56.76 4.83 16.19
C ALA A 24 56.39 6.16 15.52
N ILE A 25 56.59 7.24 16.26
CA ILE A 25 56.60 8.61 15.74
C ILE A 25 57.85 8.70 14.87
N VAL A 26 57.71 8.54 13.55
CA VAL A 26 58.71 9.00 12.60
C VAL A 26 58.31 10.41 12.18
N SER A 27 58.95 11.37 12.83
CA SER A 27 59.13 12.72 12.30
C SER A 27 59.83 12.59 10.95
N LEU A 28 59.16 13.02 9.87
CA LEU A 28 59.82 13.33 8.61
C LEU A 28 59.89 14.85 8.48
N PRO A 29 61.08 15.43 8.24
CA PRO A 29 61.23 16.85 8.02
C PRO A 29 60.73 17.24 6.62
N HIS A 30 60.11 18.41 6.58
CA HIS A 30 59.74 19.15 5.38
C HIS A 30 60.96 19.29 4.45
N LEU A 31 60.89 18.75 3.23
CA LEU A 31 61.95 18.91 2.23
C LEU A 31 61.88 20.31 1.65
N ALA A 32 62.89 21.09 2.00
CA ALA A 32 63.14 22.43 1.51
C ALA A 32 63.58 22.40 0.04
N TYR A 33 63.16 23.48 -0.63
CA TYR A 33 63.55 23.98 -1.94
C TYR A 33 65.04 23.78 -2.30
N ALA A 34 65.30 23.35 -3.54
CA ALA A 34 66.58 23.57 -4.20
C ALA A 34 66.33 24.24 -5.56
N VAL A 35 66.75 25.51 -5.61
CA VAL A 35 66.97 26.32 -6.81
C VAL A 35 68.04 25.66 -7.67
N GLY A 36 67.75 25.49 -8.97
CA GLY A 36 68.73 25.27 -10.01
C GLY A 36 68.46 26.26 -11.15
N ALA A 37 69.28 27.30 -11.21
CA ALA A 37 69.35 28.22 -12.34
C ALA A 37 70.21 27.59 -13.44
N ASP A 38 69.75 27.63 -14.70
CA ASP A 38 70.61 28.03 -15.83
C ASP A 38 69.78 28.45 -17.07
N ASP A 39 69.94 29.73 -17.40
CA ASP A 39 70.00 30.44 -18.68
C ASP A 39 69.10 30.08 -19.89
N GLY A 40 68.19 31.02 -20.19
CA GLY A 40 67.54 31.22 -21.48
C GLY A 40 66.88 32.61 -21.56
N SER A 41 67.45 33.48 -22.38
CA SER A 41 67.21 34.93 -22.48
C SER A 41 65.80 35.40 -22.94
N ALA A 42 65.23 36.33 -22.16
CA ALA A 42 64.34 37.46 -22.43
C ALA A 42 63.43 37.52 -23.68
N GLN A 43 62.12 37.73 -23.48
CA GLN A 43 61.45 39.06 -23.54
C GLN A 43 59.91 38.95 -23.35
N GLY A 44 59.35 39.64 -22.36
CA GLY A 44 58.04 40.32 -22.50
C GLY A 44 56.82 39.76 -21.75
N ALA A 45 56.31 40.61 -20.83
CA ALA A 45 55.00 40.63 -20.18
C ALA A 45 54.77 39.70 -18.97
N ASP A 46 55.07 40.26 -17.81
CA ASP A 46 54.48 39.97 -16.50
C ASP A 46 52.95 39.87 -16.60
N GLN A 47 52.45 38.64 -16.44
CA GLN A 47 51.11 38.35 -15.99
C GLN A 47 51.27 37.38 -14.83
N SER A 48 51.41 37.94 -13.63
CA SER A 48 51.16 37.24 -12.37
C SER A 48 49.72 36.73 -12.36
N VAL A 49 49.51 35.54 -12.94
CA VAL A 49 48.29 34.78 -12.70
C VAL A 49 48.36 34.40 -11.22
N ALA A 50 47.62 35.13 -10.39
CA ALA A 50 47.36 34.70 -9.02
C ALA A 50 46.88 33.24 -9.09
N PRO A 51 47.51 32.29 -8.36
CA PRO A 51 47.06 30.92 -8.40
C PRO A 51 45.58 30.92 -8.01
N THR A 52 44.73 30.45 -8.93
CA THR A 52 43.33 30.16 -8.61
C THR A 52 43.32 29.32 -7.33
N PRO A 53 42.60 29.72 -6.27
CA PRO A 53 42.56 28.94 -5.04
C PRO A 53 42.10 27.53 -5.40
N VAL A 54 42.96 26.55 -5.17
CA VAL A 54 42.59 25.14 -5.27
C VAL A 54 41.56 24.90 -4.17
N SER A 55 40.33 24.53 -4.56
CA SER A 55 39.29 24.22 -3.57
C SER A 55 39.78 23.08 -2.69
N GLY A 56 39.72 23.29 -1.38
CA GLY A 56 40.14 22.32 -0.39
C GLY A 56 39.20 21.11 -0.32
N PRO A 57 39.62 20.03 0.38
CA PRO A 57 38.81 18.83 0.50
C PRO A 57 37.45 19.13 1.17
N VAL A 58 36.36 18.64 0.57
CA VAL A 58 35.00 18.82 1.09
C VAL A 58 34.67 17.68 2.09
N PRO A 59 33.99 17.96 3.21
CA PRO A 59 33.53 16.92 4.12
C PRO A 59 32.56 15.94 3.46
N ASN A 60 32.51 14.71 3.97
CA ASN A 60 31.60 13.67 3.48
C ASN A 60 30.94 12.97 4.68
N ILE A 61 29.70 13.36 4.99
CA ILE A 61 28.95 12.76 6.09
C ILE A 61 28.05 11.65 5.53
N ILE A 62 28.25 10.44 6.04
CA ILE A 62 27.46 9.26 5.66
C ILE A 62 26.88 8.59 6.89
N VAL A 63 25.73 7.92 6.75
CA VAL A 63 25.24 6.96 7.75
C VAL A 63 25.94 5.63 7.49
N THR A 64 26.70 5.14 8.47
CA THR A 64 27.47 3.89 8.36
C THR A 64 26.72 2.68 8.90
N ASN A 65 25.78 2.89 9.84
CA ASN A 65 24.96 1.83 10.41
C ASN A 65 23.62 2.38 10.87
N PHE A 66 22.57 1.56 10.82
CA PHE A 66 21.28 1.86 11.42
C PHE A 66 20.54 0.58 11.85
N THR A 67 19.66 0.71 12.83
CA THR A 67 18.77 -0.35 13.29
C THR A 67 17.48 0.25 13.83
N TYR A 68 16.40 -0.53 13.76
CA TYR A 68 15.06 -0.19 14.25
C TYR A 68 14.50 -1.30 15.17
N GLY A 69 15.39 -2.12 15.73
CA GLY A 69 15.05 -3.12 16.75
C GLY A 69 14.65 -4.51 16.26
N GLY A 70 14.58 -4.75 14.95
CA GLY A 70 14.21 -6.04 14.36
C GLY A 70 14.30 -6.04 12.83
N ASP A 71 13.59 -6.96 12.17
CA ASP A 71 13.56 -7.08 10.71
C ASP A 71 12.50 -6.17 10.05
N SER A 72 11.46 -5.80 10.79
CA SER A 72 10.43 -4.86 10.38
C SER A 72 9.78 -4.19 11.59
N VAL A 73 9.05 -3.11 11.34
CA VAL A 73 8.24 -2.42 12.35
C VAL A 73 6.77 -2.69 12.05
N ALA A 74 6.01 -3.19 13.02
CA ALA A 74 4.58 -3.36 12.86
C ALA A 74 3.88 -2.01 12.71
N ALA A 75 2.95 -1.90 11.77
CA ALA A 75 2.17 -0.68 11.61
C ALA A 75 1.42 -0.29 12.91
N GLY A 76 1.52 0.97 13.29
CA GLY A 76 0.99 1.49 14.56
C GLY A 76 1.94 1.34 15.75
N ALA A 77 3.01 0.54 15.65
CA ALA A 77 3.95 0.32 16.74
C ALA A 77 4.98 1.45 16.88
N LYS A 78 5.44 1.65 18.12
CA LYS A 78 6.59 2.51 18.43
C LYS A 78 7.87 1.71 18.29
N PHE A 79 8.94 2.38 17.84
CA PHE A 79 10.27 1.80 17.70
C PHE A 79 11.33 2.90 17.85
N ASP A 80 12.55 2.50 18.18
CA ASP A 80 13.68 3.42 18.25
C ASP A 80 14.54 3.28 16.99
N LEU A 81 14.64 4.34 16.20
CA LEU A 81 15.60 4.41 15.09
C LEU A 81 16.97 4.81 15.65
N ASN A 82 17.88 3.85 15.74
CA ASN A 82 19.28 4.12 16.06
C ASN A 82 20.09 4.18 14.78
N PHE A 83 20.85 5.26 14.57
CA PHE A 83 21.76 5.38 13.44
C PHE A 83 23.10 5.96 13.87
N THR A 84 24.16 5.52 13.18
CA THR A 84 25.52 6.01 13.35
C THR A 84 25.96 6.68 12.05
N PHE A 85 26.49 7.88 12.16
CA PHE A 85 27.04 8.62 11.02
C PHE A 85 28.50 8.98 11.25
N GLN A 86 29.26 9.06 10.17
CA GLN A 86 30.69 9.28 10.17
C GLN A 86 31.08 10.36 9.16
N ASN A 87 32.05 11.19 9.53
CA ASN A 87 32.73 12.05 8.56
C ASN A 87 33.85 11.25 7.87
N MET A 88 33.60 10.80 6.65
CA MET A 88 34.58 10.13 5.80
C MET A 88 35.41 11.11 4.95
N GLY A 89 35.19 12.41 5.10
CA GLY A 89 36.01 13.45 4.47
C GLY A 89 37.35 13.65 5.18
N GLN A 90 38.18 14.55 4.65
CA GLN A 90 39.47 14.91 5.23
C GLN A 90 39.41 16.15 6.15
N VAL A 91 38.29 16.88 6.10
CA VAL A 91 38.09 18.15 6.85
C VAL A 91 37.03 17.96 7.91
N ALA A 92 37.29 18.50 9.10
CA ALA A 92 36.32 18.51 10.19
C ALA A 92 35.15 19.45 9.87
N VAL A 93 33.97 19.08 10.35
CA VAL A 93 32.77 19.92 10.26
C VAL A 93 32.46 20.55 11.61
N ALA A 94 31.83 21.72 11.58
CA ALA A 94 31.39 22.47 12.75
C ALA A 94 29.92 22.88 12.61
N ASN A 95 29.28 23.21 13.74
CA ASN A 95 27.90 23.67 13.80
C ASN A 95 26.93 22.74 13.04
N MET A 96 27.06 21.44 13.26
CA MET A 96 26.25 20.45 12.57
C MET A 96 24.86 20.41 13.18
N VAL A 97 23.85 20.49 12.32
CA VAL A 97 22.45 20.22 12.64
C VAL A 97 22.03 18.96 11.89
N VAL A 98 21.56 17.96 12.63
CA VAL A 98 21.01 16.72 12.10
C VAL A 98 19.51 16.73 12.30
N THR A 99 18.74 16.55 11.23
CA THR A 99 17.28 16.46 11.29
C THR A 99 16.81 15.12 10.74
N VAL A 100 15.92 14.45 11.47
CA VAL A 100 15.28 13.20 11.04
C VAL A 100 13.84 13.48 10.64
N ASP A 101 13.48 13.04 9.43
CA ASP A 101 12.13 13.15 8.88
C ASP A 101 11.59 11.77 8.53
N GLY A 102 10.49 11.41 9.18
CA GLY A 102 9.77 10.14 8.97
C GLY A 102 8.83 10.13 7.75
N GLY A 103 8.70 11.26 7.05
CA GLY A 103 7.81 11.40 5.90
C GLY A 103 6.35 11.10 6.26
N GLU A 104 5.66 10.42 5.34
CA GLU A 104 4.23 10.08 5.50
C GLU A 104 3.97 8.78 6.25
N SER A 105 5.02 8.01 6.56
CA SER A 105 4.89 6.66 7.14
C SER A 105 5.28 6.60 8.61
N PHE A 106 6.09 7.55 9.10
CA PHE A 106 6.57 7.56 10.47
C PHE A 106 6.38 8.91 11.15
N ALA A 107 5.97 8.88 12.41
CA ALA A 107 5.90 10.05 13.27
C ALA A 107 6.97 10.00 14.37
N ILE A 108 7.35 11.16 14.88
CA ILE A 108 8.23 11.28 16.05
C ILE A 108 7.40 10.97 17.30
N ALA A 109 7.82 9.95 18.05
CA ALA A 109 7.06 9.37 19.17
C ALA A 109 7.56 9.84 20.54
N GLY A 110 8.30 10.95 20.58
CA GLY A 110 8.86 11.58 21.77
C GLY A 110 10.14 12.36 21.45
N GLY A 111 10.57 13.23 22.37
CA GLY A 111 11.83 13.97 22.22
C GLY A 111 11.82 14.99 21.07
N THR A 112 12.97 15.13 20.42
CA THR A 112 13.21 16.00 19.26
C THR A 112 13.67 15.16 18.07
N ASN A 113 13.45 15.66 16.86
CA ASN A 113 14.02 15.09 15.64
C ASN A 113 15.21 15.89 15.10
N THR A 114 15.54 17.02 15.74
CA THR A 114 16.68 17.87 15.39
C THR A 114 17.72 17.85 16.51
N PHE A 115 18.97 17.61 16.14
CA PHE A 115 20.12 17.47 17.03
C PHE A 115 21.24 18.40 16.58
N TYR A 116 21.87 19.10 17.53
CA TYR A 116 23.02 19.96 17.26
C TYR A 116 24.30 19.31 17.78
N PHE A 117 25.39 19.46 17.02
CA PHE A 117 26.73 19.05 17.40
C PHE A 117 27.73 20.16 17.06
N ASP A 118 28.58 20.50 18.03
CA ASP A 118 29.59 21.55 17.85
C ASP A 118 30.56 21.21 16.72
N ALA A 119 31.02 19.95 16.64
CA ALA A 119 31.94 19.49 15.62
C ALA A 119 31.91 17.96 15.39
N LEU A 120 32.34 17.54 14.20
CA LEU A 120 32.67 16.15 13.87
C LEU A 120 33.97 16.07 13.05
N TRP A 121 35.01 15.53 13.67
CA TRP A 121 36.34 15.40 13.07
C TRP A 121 36.38 14.35 11.96
N ALA A 122 37.33 14.49 11.04
CA ALA A 122 37.59 13.51 9.98
C ALA A 122 37.87 12.12 10.59
N GLY A 123 37.16 11.10 10.09
CA GLY A 123 37.22 9.73 10.57
C GLY A 123 36.41 9.42 11.82
N TYR A 124 35.83 10.41 12.51
CA TYR A 124 35.04 10.20 13.72
C TYR A 124 33.56 9.95 13.41
N SER A 125 32.91 9.22 14.31
CA SER A 125 31.50 8.84 14.22
C SER A 125 30.72 9.24 15.46
N LEU A 126 29.43 9.49 15.29
CA LEU A 126 28.46 9.74 16.34
C LEU A 126 27.21 8.89 16.10
N SER A 127 26.53 8.51 17.18
CA SER A 127 25.29 7.74 17.13
C SER A 127 24.14 8.55 17.72
N GLN A 128 22.96 8.41 17.14
CA GLN A 128 21.73 8.99 17.67
C GLN A 128 20.60 7.98 17.67
N THR A 129 19.70 8.14 18.64
CA THR A 129 18.48 7.36 18.77
C THR A 129 17.28 8.29 18.72
N VAL A 130 16.36 8.02 17.80
CA VAL A 130 15.13 8.79 17.64
C VAL A 130 13.94 7.87 17.91
N PRO A 131 13.14 8.14 18.96
CA PRO A 131 11.92 7.38 19.19
C PRO A 131 10.89 7.77 18.14
N MET A 132 10.45 6.78 17.36
CA MET A 132 9.52 6.93 16.25
C MET A 132 8.31 6.00 16.40
N GLN A 133 7.29 6.24 15.61
CA GLN A 133 6.11 5.39 15.50
C GLN A 133 5.78 5.19 14.03
N ALA A 134 5.62 3.93 13.61
CA ALA A 134 5.02 3.62 12.33
C ALA A 134 3.54 4.00 12.38
N LEU A 135 3.09 4.82 11.43
CA LEU A 135 1.69 5.20 11.37
C LEU A 135 0.84 3.97 11.04
N ALA A 136 -0.34 3.86 11.64
CA ALA A 136 -1.25 2.73 11.41
C ALA A 136 -1.72 2.63 9.94
N SER A 137 -1.72 3.76 9.23
CA SER A 137 -2.05 3.88 7.81
C SER A 137 -0.84 3.67 6.89
N ALA A 138 0.36 3.47 7.41
CA ALA A 138 1.54 3.28 6.60
C ALA A 138 1.44 1.98 5.78
N LYS A 139 1.86 2.05 4.52
CA LYS A 139 1.83 0.89 3.62
C LYS A 139 2.91 -0.12 4.05
N SER A 140 2.58 -1.40 3.93
CA SER A 140 3.57 -2.46 4.08
C SER A 140 4.73 -2.28 3.09
N GLY A 141 5.91 -2.77 3.47
CA GLY A 141 7.14 -2.68 2.70
C GLY A 141 8.09 -1.59 3.18
N ALA A 142 9.14 -1.36 2.40
CA ALA A 142 10.21 -0.43 2.75
C ALA A 142 9.75 1.03 2.62
N GLN A 143 9.67 1.73 3.75
CA GLN A 143 9.34 3.16 3.81
C GLN A 143 10.59 4.00 4.15
N PRO A 144 10.76 5.18 3.53
CA PRO A 144 11.95 5.99 3.73
C PRO A 144 11.87 6.83 5.01
N VAL A 145 12.98 6.92 5.72
CA VAL A 145 13.28 7.95 6.72
C VAL A 145 14.46 8.77 6.18
N THR A 146 14.32 10.09 6.14
CA THR A 146 15.39 10.99 5.67
C THR A 146 16.16 11.54 6.86
N VAL A 147 17.48 11.43 6.81
CA VAL A 147 18.40 12.05 7.77
C VAL A 147 19.17 13.15 7.03
N SER A 148 18.91 14.39 7.39
CA SER A 148 19.53 15.58 6.80
C SER A 148 20.61 16.12 7.72
N PHE A 149 21.80 16.29 7.17
CA PHE A 149 22.96 16.88 7.83
C PHE A 149 23.23 18.25 7.21
N ARG A 150 23.15 19.32 8.00
CA ARG A 150 23.59 20.66 7.62
C ARG A 150 24.76 21.04 8.48
N TYR A 151 25.85 21.51 7.89
CA TYR A 151 27.07 21.80 8.65
C TYR A 151 27.92 22.85 7.95
N GLU A 152 28.88 23.36 8.70
CA GLU A 152 29.91 24.27 8.22
C GLU A 152 31.27 23.59 8.25
N TYR A 153 32.20 24.09 7.44
CA TYR A 153 33.57 23.62 7.40
C TYR A 153 34.51 24.73 6.95
N LEU A 154 35.80 24.54 7.15
CA LEU A 154 36.83 25.46 6.65
C LEU A 154 37.35 24.95 5.32
N ASP A 155 37.16 25.73 4.26
CA ASP A 155 37.86 25.56 2.99
C ASP A 155 38.98 26.59 2.92
N SER A 156 40.23 26.13 2.99
CA SER A 156 41.41 26.98 2.82
C SER A 156 41.43 28.22 3.75
N GLY A 157 40.86 28.09 4.95
CA GLY A 157 40.76 29.14 5.96
C GLY A 157 39.48 29.99 5.91
N ALA A 158 38.67 29.86 4.86
CA ALA A 158 37.35 30.50 4.77
C ALA A 158 36.25 29.56 5.29
N ARG A 159 35.24 30.11 5.98
CA ARG A 159 34.09 29.34 6.46
C ARG A 159 33.06 29.16 5.34
N SER A 160 32.74 27.91 5.07
CA SER A 160 31.77 27.46 4.06
C SER A 160 30.72 26.57 4.70
N SER A 161 29.58 26.36 4.05
CA SER A 161 28.51 25.47 4.50
C SER A 161 28.16 24.43 3.45
N ASN A 162 27.79 23.24 3.87
CA ASN A 162 27.28 22.19 2.99
C ASN A 162 26.15 21.41 3.68
N GLN A 163 25.47 20.57 2.91
CA GLN A 163 24.49 19.63 3.43
C GLN A 163 24.61 18.26 2.76
N SER A 164 24.17 17.22 3.48
CA SER A 164 24.11 15.83 2.99
C SER A 164 22.78 15.23 3.47
N ASP A 165 22.05 14.56 2.57
CA ASP A 165 20.82 13.87 2.90
C ASP A 165 21.00 12.37 2.67
N VAL A 166 20.62 11.57 3.66
CA VAL A 166 20.67 10.11 3.60
C VAL A 166 19.28 9.53 3.83
N LYS A 167 18.87 8.61 2.95
CA LYS A 167 17.59 7.90 3.09
C LYS A 167 17.83 6.51 3.66
N ILE A 168 17.21 6.23 4.80
CA ILE A 168 17.18 4.94 5.45
C ILE A 168 15.85 4.26 5.08
N ALA A 169 15.90 3.01 4.62
CA ALA A 169 14.71 2.22 4.36
C ALA A 169 14.34 1.40 5.60
N VAL A 170 13.17 1.68 6.17
CA VAL A 170 12.60 0.95 7.32
C VAL A 170 11.42 0.12 6.82
N PRO A 171 11.49 -1.22 6.83
CA PRO A 171 10.38 -2.09 6.46
C PRO A 171 9.25 -1.99 7.47
N ILE A 172 8.03 -1.77 6.98
CA ILE A 172 6.81 -1.84 7.77
C ILE A 172 6.10 -3.16 7.45
N SER A 173 5.64 -3.85 8.49
CA SER A 173 4.81 -5.05 8.37
C SER A 173 3.40 -4.76 8.89
N GLN A 174 2.39 -5.26 8.19
CA GLN A 174 1.00 -5.18 8.61
C GLN A 174 0.60 -6.50 9.28
N PRO A 175 0.15 -6.49 10.54
CA PRO A 175 -0.32 -7.70 11.19
C PRO A 175 -1.41 -8.38 10.38
N ASP A 176 -1.25 -9.67 10.10
CA ASP A 176 -2.28 -10.45 9.45
C ASP A 176 -3.47 -10.64 10.40
N ARG A 177 -4.59 -10.05 9.99
CA ARG A 177 -5.87 -10.14 10.69
C ARG A 177 -6.98 -10.57 9.75
N PHE A 178 -6.64 -11.38 8.75
CA PHE A 178 -7.64 -12.07 7.95
C PHE A 178 -8.22 -13.21 8.78
N GLU A 179 -9.54 -13.27 8.92
CA GLU A 179 -10.25 -14.33 9.63
C GLU A 179 -11.20 -15.03 8.66
N VAL A 180 -11.25 -16.36 8.77
CA VAL A 180 -12.18 -17.21 8.03
C VAL A 180 -12.88 -18.05 9.07
N GLY A 181 -14.21 -18.02 9.06
CA GLY A 181 -15.07 -18.77 9.97
C GLY A 181 -15.12 -20.24 9.62
N ASP A 182 -15.72 -21.02 10.53
CA ASP A 182 -15.87 -22.44 10.33
C ASP A 182 -16.76 -22.75 9.10
N PRO A 183 -16.45 -23.80 8.34
CA PRO A 183 -17.24 -24.21 7.20
C PRO A 183 -18.64 -24.66 7.61
N VAL A 184 -19.65 -24.09 6.95
CA VAL A 184 -21.06 -24.42 7.11
C VAL A 184 -21.52 -25.23 5.89
N PRO A 185 -21.77 -26.54 6.04
CA PRO A 185 -22.32 -27.33 4.95
C PRO A 185 -23.79 -27.02 4.68
N SER A 186 -24.24 -27.32 3.46
CA SER A 186 -25.68 -27.30 3.13
C SER A 186 -26.45 -28.32 4.00
N ASP A 187 -27.73 -28.04 4.25
CA ASP A 187 -28.60 -28.86 5.08
C ASP A 187 -28.94 -30.22 4.44
N GLN A 188 -29.04 -30.24 3.11
CA GLN A 188 -29.30 -31.44 2.32
C GLN A 188 -28.10 -31.74 1.41
N ILE A 189 -27.42 -32.84 1.72
CA ILE A 189 -26.30 -33.36 0.92
C ILE A 189 -26.70 -34.75 0.45
N VAL A 190 -26.80 -34.93 -0.86
CA VAL A 190 -27.28 -36.17 -1.48
C VAL A 190 -26.22 -36.69 -2.43
N ALA A 191 -25.96 -37.99 -2.42
CA ALA A 191 -25.01 -38.62 -3.33
C ALA A 191 -25.40 -38.36 -4.80
N GLY A 192 -24.44 -37.93 -5.61
CA GLY A 192 -24.62 -37.61 -7.02
C GLY A 192 -25.28 -36.24 -7.30
N GLN A 193 -25.59 -35.44 -6.27
CA GLN A 193 -26.10 -34.08 -6.44
C GLN A 193 -25.05 -33.05 -6.02
N GLU A 194 -24.87 -32.00 -6.83
CA GLU A 194 -23.99 -30.89 -6.49
C GLU A 194 -24.55 -30.12 -5.29
N THR A 195 -23.68 -29.85 -4.32
CA THR A 195 -23.96 -29.10 -3.11
C THR A 195 -22.80 -28.15 -2.81
N THR A 196 -22.94 -27.33 -1.77
CA THR A 196 -21.91 -26.34 -1.40
C THR A 196 -21.60 -26.35 0.09
N VAL A 197 -20.34 -26.07 0.42
CA VAL A 197 -19.92 -25.65 1.77
C VAL A 197 -19.60 -24.17 1.71
N THR A 198 -20.13 -23.40 2.67
CA THR A 198 -19.93 -21.96 2.76
C THR A 198 -18.98 -21.61 3.91
N LEU A 199 -18.01 -20.72 3.68
CA LEU A 199 -17.13 -20.15 4.70
C LEU A 199 -17.25 -18.64 4.71
N GLU A 200 -17.61 -18.05 5.84
CA GLU A 200 -17.59 -16.59 5.97
C GLU A 200 -16.17 -16.10 6.23
N TYR A 201 -15.83 -14.91 5.75
CA TYR A 201 -14.55 -14.28 6.02
C TYR A 201 -14.69 -12.80 6.35
N VAL A 202 -13.69 -12.29 7.08
CA VAL A 202 -13.53 -10.88 7.36
C VAL A 202 -12.06 -10.50 7.32
N ASN A 203 -11.71 -9.47 6.55
CA ASN A 203 -10.40 -8.85 6.63
C ASN A 203 -10.43 -7.73 7.67
N LYS A 204 -9.88 -7.99 8.86
CA LYS A 204 -9.72 -6.97 9.92
C LYS A 204 -8.37 -6.24 9.81
N GLY A 205 -7.53 -6.57 8.84
CA GLY A 205 -6.27 -5.89 8.55
C GLY A 205 -6.49 -4.50 7.97
N LYS A 206 -5.40 -3.72 7.88
CA LYS A 206 -5.39 -2.41 7.20
C LYS A 206 -4.93 -2.48 5.75
N GLY A 207 -4.29 -3.58 5.36
CA GLY A 207 -3.95 -3.87 3.99
C GLY A 207 -4.92 -4.85 3.36
N ASP A 208 -4.85 -4.95 2.04
CA ASP A 208 -5.61 -5.90 1.27
C ASP A 208 -5.00 -7.29 1.44
N ILE A 209 -5.86 -8.31 1.33
CA ILE A 209 -5.47 -9.71 1.24
C ILE A 209 -5.60 -10.10 -0.23
N ALA A 210 -4.52 -10.55 -0.84
CA ALA A 210 -4.49 -10.91 -2.25
C ALA A 210 -4.71 -12.41 -2.44
N ASN A 211 -5.11 -12.78 -3.66
CA ASN A 211 -5.08 -14.16 -4.13
C ASN A 211 -5.83 -15.15 -3.21
N VAL A 212 -6.98 -14.73 -2.65
CA VAL A 212 -7.79 -15.61 -1.81
C VAL A 212 -8.43 -16.68 -2.69
N GLU A 213 -8.19 -17.94 -2.33
CA GLU A 213 -8.75 -19.10 -3.00
C GLU A 213 -9.09 -20.20 -1.98
N ALA A 214 -10.02 -21.06 -2.33
CA ALA A 214 -10.39 -22.22 -1.52
C ALA A 214 -10.30 -23.50 -2.35
N THR A 215 -9.79 -24.55 -1.71
CA THR A 215 -9.71 -25.91 -2.25
C THR A 215 -10.27 -26.89 -1.21
N MET A 216 -10.67 -28.07 -1.65
CA MET A 216 -11.11 -29.15 -0.76
C MET A 216 -10.29 -30.39 -1.08
N GLU A 217 -9.70 -30.98 -0.05
CA GLU A 217 -8.95 -32.23 -0.13
C GLU A 217 -9.70 -33.35 0.59
N GLY A 218 -9.74 -34.54 -0.02
CA GLY A 218 -10.40 -35.71 0.52
C GLY A 218 -10.79 -36.68 -0.60
N GLU A 219 -11.43 -37.78 -0.23
CA GLU A 219 -11.97 -38.78 -1.15
C GLU A 219 -13.50 -38.81 -1.06
N GLY A 220 -14.17 -39.40 -2.07
CA GLY A 220 -15.63 -39.58 -2.05
C GLY A 220 -16.45 -38.39 -2.56
N PHE A 221 -15.83 -37.41 -3.20
CA PHE A 221 -16.51 -36.32 -3.92
C PHE A 221 -15.77 -35.94 -5.19
N ASP A 222 -16.50 -35.33 -6.12
CA ASP A 222 -15.98 -34.66 -7.30
C ASP A 222 -16.32 -33.17 -7.24
N ALA A 223 -15.40 -32.30 -7.64
CA ALA A 223 -15.64 -30.87 -7.77
C ALA A 223 -15.40 -30.43 -9.20
N THR A 224 -16.40 -29.81 -9.84
CA THR A 224 -16.27 -29.28 -11.20
C THR A 224 -15.19 -28.20 -11.26
N MET A 225 -15.11 -27.34 -10.23
CA MET A 225 -14.01 -26.41 -10.01
C MET A 225 -13.23 -26.83 -8.77
N LYS A 226 -12.02 -27.38 -8.97
CA LYS A 226 -11.17 -27.83 -7.86
C LYS A 226 -10.71 -26.68 -6.96
N THR A 227 -10.52 -25.50 -7.55
CA THR A 227 -10.13 -24.27 -6.87
C THR A 227 -11.21 -23.23 -7.08
N GLN A 228 -11.75 -22.72 -5.98
CA GLN A 228 -12.67 -21.61 -5.96
C GLN A 228 -11.88 -20.31 -5.74
N TYR A 229 -11.82 -19.46 -6.75
CA TYR A 229 -11.16 -18.16 -6.65
C TYR A 229 -12.11 -17.12 -6.06
N VAL A 230 -11.67 -16.44 -5.00
CA VAL A 230 -12.37 -15.29 -4.40
C VAL A 230 -11.74 -13.99 -4.88
N GLY A 231 -10.42 -13.98 -5.09
CA GLY A 231 -9.66 -12.81 -5.55
C GLY A 231 -9.13 -11.98 -4.39
N ASN A 232 -9.08 -10.65 -4.56
CA ASN A 232 -8.55 -9.75 -3.54
C ASN A 232 -9.65 -9.30 -2.58
N VAL A 233 -9.36 -9.36 -1.27
CA VAL A 233 -10.25 -8.92 -0.21
C VAL A 233 -9.70 -7.64 0.40
N ALA A 234 -10.39 -6.52 0.14
CA ALA A 234 -9.99 -5.21 0.62
C ALA A 234 -9.99 -5.12 2.16
N SER A 235 -9.20 -4.20 2.72
CA SER A 235 -9.23 -3.87 4.15
C SER A 235 -10.66 -3.60 4.65
N GLY A 236 -11.09 -4.30 5.70
CA GLY A 236 -12.42 -4.15 6.30
C GLY A 236 -13.54 -4.89 5.56
N ALA A 237 -13.26 -5.54 4.43
CA ALA A 237 -14.27 -6.27 3.68
C ALA A 237 -14.67 -7.58 4.37
N THR A 238 -15.92 -7.97 4.16
CA THR A 238 -16.52 -9.23 4.60
C THR A 238 -17.15 -9.93 3.41
N GLY A 239 -17.23 -11.25 3.45
CA GLY A 239 -17.93 -12.01 2.41
C GLY A 239 -18.01 -13.49 2.76
N SER A 240 -18.38 -14.29 1.76
CA SER A 240 -18.48 -15.73 1.89
C SER A 240 -17.84 -16.44 0.70
N ILE A 241 -17.20 -17.58 0.96
CA ILE A 241 -16.66 -18.50 -0.03
C ILE A 241 -17.63 -19.67 -0.14
N GLY A 242 -18.25 -19.87 -1.29
CA GLY A 242 -19.04 -21.07 -1.57
C GLY A 242 -18.20 -22.07 -2.37
N TYR A 243 -17.81 -23.20 -1.77
CA TYR A 243 -17.12 -24.27 -2.47
C TYR A 243 -18.13 -25.33 -2.93
N ALA A 244 -18.29 -25.49 -4.24
CA ALA A 244 -19.22 -26.45 -4.84
C ALA A 244 -18.55 -27.81 -5.08
N PHE A 245 -19.24 -28.88 -4.71
CA PHE A 245 -18.77 -30.26 -4.85
C PHE A 245 -19.97 -31.23 -4.95
N THR A 246 -19.73 -32.41 -5.50
CA THR A 246 -20.71 -33.47 -5.71
C THR A 246 -20.21 -34.74 -5.01
N PRO A 247 -20.82 -35.17 -3.90
CA PRO A 247 -20.47 -36.44 -3.25
C PRO A 247 -20.75 -37.62 -4.18
N THR A 248 -19.90 -38.64 -4.18
CA THR A 248 -20.04 -39.81 -5.08
C THR A 248 -20.79 -40.98 -4.43
N ALA A 249 -20.82 -41.05 -3.09
CA ALA A 249 -21.50 -42.09 -2.32
C ALA A 249 -22.18 -41.52 -1.07
N SER A 250 -23.22 -42.21 -0.59
CA SER A 250 -23.87 -41.91 0.68
C SER A 250 -23.02 -42.36 1.88
N GLY A 251 -23.26 -41.76 3.06
CA GLY A 251 -22.51 -42.02 4.29
C GLY A 251 -21.72 -40.81 4.80
N GLU A 252 -20.77 -41.06 5.70
CA GLU A 252 -19.92 -40.02 6.28
C GLU A 252 -18.76 -39.68 5.34
N LEU A 253 -18.70 -38.43 4.89
CA LEU A 253 -17.60 -37.91 4.08
C LEU A 253 -16.72 -37.02 4.95
N ASN A 254 -15.42 -37.34 5.00
CA ASN A 254 -14.40 -36.55 5.69
C ASN A 254 -13.55 -35.84 4.65
N ALA A 255 -13.52 -34.51 4.71
CA ALA A 255 -12.71 -33.67 3.85
C ALA A 255 -12.01 -32.59 4.66
N THR A 256 -11.03 -31.93 4.05
CA THR A 256 -10.36 -30.75 4.60
C THR A 256 -10.48 -29.62 3.60
N LEU A 257 -11.16 -28.53 3.96
CA LEU A 257 -11.10 -27.32 3.15
C LEU A 257 -9.83 -26.55 3.50
N LYS A 258 -9.16 -26.04 2.47
CA LYS A 258 -7.99 -25.19 2.59
C LYS A 258 -8.29 -23.85 1.95
N VAL A 259 -8.12 -22.78 2.73
CA VAL A 259 -8.19 -21.41 2.23
C VAL A 259 -6.77 -20.85 2.17
N SER A 260 -6.26 -20.67 0.96
CA SER A 260 -4.96 -20.02 0.71
C SER A 260 -5.17 -18.55 0.37
N TYR A 261 -4.23 -17.72 0.81
CA TYR A 261 -4.21 -16.29 0.54
C TYR A 261 -2.80 -15.73 0.67
N GLU A 262 -2.60 -14.51 0.18
CA GLU A 262 -1.39 -13.72 0.36
C GLU A 262 -1.71 -12.53 1.26
N ASP A 263 -0.99 -12.39 2.38
CA ASP A 263 -1.20 -11.27 3.29
C ASP A 263 -0.64 -9.95 2.74
N SER A 264 -0.85 -8.87 3.49
CA SER A 264 -0.43 -7.53 3.06
C SER A 264 1.10 -7.34 3.00
N ASP A 265 1.88 -8.28 3.53
CA ASP A 265 3.35 -8.31 3.45
C ASP A 265 3.84 -9.20 2.29
N GLY A 266 2.93 -9.75 1.48
CA GLY A 266 3.23 -10.63 0.36
C GLY A 266 3.53 -12.08 0.77
N GLN A 267 3.22 -12.47 2.01
CA GLN A 267 3.46 -13.83 2.49
C GLN A 267 2.24 -14.71 2.24
N SER A 268 2.46 -15.85 1.57
CA SER A 268 1.40 -16.84 1.36
C SER A 268 1.10 -17.62 2.64
N LYS A 269 -0.18 -17.75 2.96
CA LYS A 269 -0.70 -18.47 4.12
C LYS A 269 -1.83 -19.38 3.72
N THR A 270 -2.02 -20.45 4.49
CA THR A 270 -3.09 -21.44 4.29
C THR A 270 -3.74 -21.76 5.62
N LYS A 271 -5.07 -21.73 5.63
CA LYS A 271 -5.89 -22.18 6.76
C LYS A 271 -6.63 -23.45 6.39
N GLU A 272 -6.57 -24.44 7.27
CA GLU A 272 -7.17 -25.75 7.06
C GLU A 272 -8.36 -25.95 7.99
N PHE A 273 -9.47 -26.42 7.45
CA PHE A 273 -10.72 -26.65 8.16
C PHE A 273 -11.19 -28.09 7.91
N PRO A 274 -11.12 -28.98 8.90
CA PRO A 274 -11.68 -30.32 8.77
C PRO A 274 -13.21 -30.23 8.71
N VAL A 275 -13.80 -30.97 7.76
CA VAL A 275 -15.25 -31.00 7.54
C VAL A 275 -15.75 -32.43 7.51
N LYS A 276 -16.80 -32.66 8.27
CA LYS A 276 -17.53 -33.92 8.32
C LYS A 276 -18.92 -33.71 7.78
N LEU A 277 -19.25 -34.43 6.71
CA LEU A 277 -20.52 -34.32 6.01
C LEU A 277 -21.28 -35.64 6.12
N SER A 278 -22.59 -35.56 6.35
CA SER A 278 -23.48 -36.71 6.29
C SER A 278 -24.22 -36.68 4.96
N VAL A 279 -23.87 -37.60 4.06
CA VAL A 279 -24.44 -37.69 2.70
C VAL A 279 -25.60 -38.68 2.70
N ALA A 280 -26.78 -38.23 2.29
CA ALA A 280 -27.98 -39.04 2.12
C ALA A 280 -27.98 -39.80 0.78
N ASP A 281 -28.71 -40.91 0.72
CA ASP A 281 -28.96 -41.64 -0.52
C ASP A 281 -29.79 -40.81 -1.50
N ALA A 282 -29.48 -40.93 -2.79
CA ALA A 282 -30.33 -40.40 -3.84
C ALA A 282 -31.69 -41.11 -3.78
N ALA A 283 -32.79 -40.33 -3.73
CA ALA A 283 -34.12 -40.90 -3.81
C ALA A 283 -34.22 -41.76 -5.08
N PRO A 284 -34.76 -42.99 -4.99
CA PRO A 284 -34.99 -43.81 -6.17
C PRO A 284 -35.80 -42.99 -7.17
N MET A 285 -35.27 -42.83 -8.38
CA MET A 285 -36.04 -42.23 -9.47
C MET A 285 -37.25 -43.14 -9.67
N ASP A 286 -38.45 -42.66 -9.35
CA ASP A 286 -39.67 -43.42 -9.56
C ASP A 286 -39.71 -43.84 -11.02
N ASP A 287 -39.61 -45.15 -11.23
CA ASP A 287 -39.67 -45.76 -12.54
C ASP A 287 -41.01 -45.37 -13.18
N PRO A 288 -41.04 -44.59 -14.27
CA PRO A 288 -42.30 -44.21 -14.93
C PRO A 288 -43.02 -45.43 -15.53
N SER A 289 -42.41 -46.62 -15.51
CA SER A 289 -43.04 -47.89 -15.88
C SER A 289 -43.70 -48.64 -14.72
N ARG A 290 -43.56 -48.18 -13.47
CA ARG A 290 -44.41 -48.62 -12.34
C ARG A 290 -45.69 -47.79 -12.27
N VAL A 291 -46.50 -47.89 -13.33
CA VAL A 291 -47.94 -47.66 -13.18
C VAL A 291 -48.49 -48.94 -12.58
N ASP A 292 -48.75 -48.89 -11.27
CA ASP A 292 -49.44 -49.95 -10.56
C ASP A 292 -50.76 -50.26 -11.29
N SER A 293 -50.88 -51.47 -11.81
CA SER A 293 -52.00 -51.89 -12.66
C SER A 293 -53.28 -52.20 -11.87
N ASP A 294 -53.31 -51.89 -10.57
CA ASP A 294 -54.42 -52.21 -9.67
C ASP A 294 -55.09 -50.99 -9.00
N MET A 295 -55.20 -49.86 -9.69
CA MET A 295 -56.19 -48.82 -9.36
C MET A 295 -57.30 -48.76 -10.42
N ASN A 296 -58.24 -49.69 -10.32
CA ASN A 296 -59.56 -49.54 -10.92
C ASN A 296 -60.40 -48.57 -10.05
N GLN A 297 -61.00 -47.57 -10.70
CA GLN A 297 -62.12 -46.74 -10.23
C GLN A 297 -61.83 -45.74 -9.10
N ASN A 298 -61.12 -44.67 -9.44
CA ASN A 298 -61.72 -43.34 -9.39
C ASN A 298 -61.01 -42.44 -10.41
N ALA A 299 -61.70 -42.18 -11.51
CA ALA A 299 -61.27 -41.28 -12.56
C ALA A 299 -61.14 -39.86 -11.99
N SER A 300 -59.94 -39.52 -11.51
CA SER A 300 -59.50 -38.14 -11.41
C SER A 300 -59.12 -37.72 -12.81
N GLN A 301 -60.08 -37.10 -13.48
CA GLN A 301 -59.96 -36.52 -14.80
C GLN A 301 -58.67 -35.70 -14.90
N GLY A 302 -57.73 -36.15 -15.73
CA GLY A 302 -56.69 -35.27 -16.24
C GLY A 302 -57.37 -34.05 -16.84
N LEU A 303 -56.90 -32.86 -16.42
CA LEU A 303 -57.48 -31.58 -16.82
C LEU A 303 -57.72 -31.58 -18.33
N PRO A 304 -58.97 -31.34 -18.78
CA PRO A 304 -59.30 -31.71 -20.15
C PRO A 304 -58.60 -30.75 -21.10
N TRP A 305 -58.21 -31.25 -22.27
CA TRP A 305 -57.39 -30.58 -23.31
C TRP A 305 -57.64 -29.09 -23.59
N TRP A 306 -58.87 -28.59 -23.38
CA TRP A 306 -59.23 -27.17 -23.43
C TRP A 306 -58.49 -26.28 -22.41
N VAL A 307 -57.99 -26.84 -21.30
CA VAL A 307 -57.16 -26.11 -20.31
C VAL A 307 -55.77 -25.80 -20.88
N TRP A 308 -55.17 -26.72 -21.64
CA TRP A 308 -53.94 -26.45 -22.38
C TRP A 308 -54.16 -25.51 -23.56
N ALA A 309 -55.32 -25.60 -24.22
CA ALA A 309 -55.71 -24.65 -25.27
C ALA A 309 -55.94 -23.24 -24.70
N ALA A 310 -56.51 -23.12 -23.50
CA ALA A 310 -56.69 -21.86 -22.79
C ALA A 310 -55.35 -21.30 -22.30
N ALA A 311 -54.44 -22.13 -21.79
CA ALA A 311 -53.09 -21.72 -21.40
C ALA A 311 -52.27 -21.21 -22.60
N ALA A 312 -52.37 -21.88 -23.76
CA ALA A 312 -51.74 -21.43 -25.00
C ALA A 312 -52.35 -20.10 -25.50
N ALA A 313 -53.67 -19.92 -25.40
CA ALA A 313 -54.33 -18.67 -25.75
C ALA A 313 -53.93 -17.50 -24.82
N VAL A 314 -53.77 -17.76 -23.53
CA VAL A 314 -53.28 -16.76 -22.55
C VAL A 314 -51.82 -16.40 -22.83
N ALA A 315 -50.96 -17.37 -23.14
CA ALA A 315 -49.56 -17.10 -23.51
C ALA A 315 -49.47 -16.23 -24.78
N VAL A 316 -50.30 -16.51 -25.79
CA VAL A 316 -50.36 -15.68 -27.01
C VAL A 316 -50.90 -14.28 -26.69
N ALA A 317 -51.90 -14.14 -25.83
CA ALA A 317 -52.41 -12.83 -25.41
C ALA A 317 -51.37 -12.00 -24.63
N VAL A 318 -50.55 -12.65 -23.79
CA VAL A 318 -49.45 -12.00 -23.06
C VAL A 318 -48.35 -11.56 -24.02
N ILE A 319 -47.96 -12.41 -24.97
CA ILE A 319 -46.96 -12.05 -26.00
C ILE A 319 -47.47 -10.90 -26.87
N VAL A 320 -48.73 -10.93 -27.31
CA VAL A 320 -49.36 -9.81 -28.04
C VAL A 320 -49.44 -8.56 -27.18
N GLY A 321 -49.72 -8.69 -25.88
CA GLY A 321 -49.71 -7.59 -24.91
C GLY A 321 -48.33 -6.95 -24.77
N ILE A 322 -47.27 -7.76 -24.65
CA ILE A 322 -45.88 -7.30 -24.59
C ILE A 322 -45.49 -6.61 -25.90
N VAL A 323 -45.84 -7.19 -27.06
CA VAL A 323 -45.56 -6.59 -28.38
C VAL A 323 -46.31 -5.26 -28.56
N LEU A 324 -47.56 -5.16 -28.14
CA LEU A 324 -48.34 -3.92 -28.17
C LEU A 324 -47.80 -2.88 -27.18
N LEU A 325 -47.32 -3.30 -26.00
CA LEU A 325 -46.72 -2.42 -25.00
C LEU A 325 -45.36 -1.87 -25.46
N VAL A 326 -44.52 -2.71 -26.07
CA VAL A 326 -43.26 -2.31 -26.71
C VAL A 326 -43.53 -1.38 -27.91
N ARG A 327 -44.54 -1.67 -28.73
CA ARG A 327 -44.95 -0.82 -29.85
C ARG A 327 -45.54 0.51 -29.38
N ARG A 328 -46.24 0.55 -28.23
CA ARG A 328 -46.74 1.78 -27.59
C ARG A 328 -45.60 2.61 -26.98
N HIS A 329 -44.59 1.97 -26.37
CA HIS A 329 -43.42 2.66 -25.85
C HIS A 329 -42.53 3.25 -26.96
N ARG A 330 -42.37 2.53 -28.08
CA ARG A 330 -41.65 3.05 -29.26
C ARG A 330 -42.39 4.21 -29.93
N LYS A 331 -43.72 4.23 -29.90
CA LYS A 331 -44.52 5.38 -30.37
C LYS A 331 -44.54 6.57 -29.41
N LYS A 332 -44.24 6.39 -28.12
CA LYS A 332 -44.09 7.51 -27.17
C LYS A 332 -42.72 8.19 -27.27
N LYS A 333 -41.67 7.44 -27.61
CA LYS A 333 -40.35 8.03 -27.89
C LYS A 333 -40.28 8.76 -29.24
N ALA A 334 -41.14 8.39 -30.19
CA ALA A 334 -41.27 9.10 -31.47
C ALA A 334 -42.29 10.25 -31.47
N LYS A 335 -42.91 10.56 -30.31
CA LYS A 335 -43.89 11.66 -30.19
C LYS A 335 -43.49 12.74 -29.17
N SER A 336 -42.54 12.47 -28.27
CA SER A 336 -42.00 13.50 -27.38
C SER A 336 -40.98 14.41 -28.07
N GLU A 337 -40.24 13.93 -29.07
CA GLU A 337 -39.28 14.79 -29.81
C GLU A 337 -39.95 15.68 -30.87
N ILE A 338 -41.14 15.31 -31.37
CA ILE A 338 -41.83 16.07 -32.45
C ILE A 338 -42.76 17.15 -31.89
N ASP A 339 -43.36 16.95 -30.71
CA ASP A 339 -44.25 17.95 -30.11
C ASP A 339 -43.46 19.08 -29.41
N GLU A 340 -42.20 18.84 -28.99
CA GLU A 340 -41.32 19.88 -28.40
C GLU A 340 -40.69 20.83 -29.45
N GLU A 341 -40.56 20.40 -30.71
CA GLU A 341 -39.99 21.24 -31.79
C GLU A 341 -41.04 22.13 -32.49
N TRP A 342 -42.35 21.85 -32.30
CA TRP A 342 -43.44 22.63 -32.90
C TRP A 342 -44.00 23.74 -32.01
N ASP A 343 -43.86 23.64 -30.68
CA ASP A 343 -44.38 24.67 -29.74
C ASP A 343 -43.53 25.96 -29.75
N ASP A 344 -42.27 25.90 -30.17
CA ASP A 344 -41.35 27.05 -30.17
C ASP A 344 -41.48 27.95 -31.43
N TRP A 345 -42.27 27.55 -32.44
CA TRP A 345 -42.42 28.30 -33.69
C TRP A 345 -43.74 29.10 -33.80
N ALA A 346 -44.74 28.85 -32.95
CA ALA A 346 -46.07 29.48 -33.07
C ALA A 346 -46.34 30.67 -32.12
N GLY A 347 -45.36 31.09 -31.32
CA GLY A 347 -45.47 32.21 -30.37
C GLY A 347 -44.93 33.53 -30.92
N GLY A 348 -45.54 34.08 -31.98
CA GLY A 348 -45.17 35.38 -32.52
C GLY A 348 -45.45 36.56 -31.56
N ASN A 349 -44.36 37.24 -31.16
CA ASN A 349 -44.17 38.68 -30.99
C ASN A 349 -45.23 39.53 -30.25
N ALA A 350 -44.83 40.16 -29.13
CA ALA A 350 -44.65 41.63 -29.03
C ALA A 350 -44.31 42.07 -27.58
N ASP A 351 -43.37 43.02 -27.48
CA ASP A 351 -43.18 44.00 -26.39
C ASP A 351 -42.15 43.71 -25.27
N GLY A 352 -40.88 43.75 -25.66
CA GLY A 352 -39.85 44.66 -25.12
C GLY A 352 -39.44 44.62 -23.64
N LYS A 353 -38.21 44.14 -23.36
CA LYS A 353 -37.02 44.99 -23.04
C LYS A 353 -35.79 44.11 -22.75
N LEU A 354 -34.69 44.47 -23.40
CA LEU A 354 -33.40 43.80 -23.52
C LEU A 354 -32.40 44.35 -22.48
N ASP A 355 -31.51 43.51 -21.95
CA ASP A 355 -30.08 43.81 -21.86
C ASP A 355 -29.26 42.50 -21.88
N THR A 356 -28.14 42.56 -22.61
CA THR A 356 -27.44 41.49 -23.32
C THR A 356 -26.05 41.23 -22.75
N GLN A 357 -25.62 39.95 -22.72
CA GLN A 357 -24.25 39.52 -23.07
C GLN A 357 -24.30 38.00 -23.34
N SER A 358 -24.43 37.53 -24.60
CA SER A 358 -23.40 37.35 -25.65
C SER A 358 -22.19 36.57 -25.13
N GLY A 359 -21.84 35.38 -25.62
CA GLY A 359 -22.13 34.70 -26.90
C GLY A 359 -20.79 34.16 -27.41
N GLY A 360 -20.63 32.84 -27.55
CA GLY A 360 -20.62 32.17 -28.86
C GLY A 360 -19.17 31.93 -29.32
N ASP A 361 -18.79 31.04 -30.21
CA ASP A 361 -19.38 29.94 -30.97
C ASP A 361 -18.16 29.27 -31.63
N ILE A 362 -18.19 27.96 -31.92
CA ILE A 362 -17.57 27.47 -33.17
C ILE A 362 -18.56 26.53 -33.83
N ALA A 363 -18.98 26.96 -35.01
CA ALA A 363 -19.87 26.29 -35.92
C ALA A 363 -19.11 25.53 -37.01
N SER A 364 -19.82 24.54 -37.56
CA SER A 364 -19.83 24.14 -38.98
C SER A 364 -18.62 23.33 -39.47
N GLY A 365 -18.74 22.28 -40.26
CA GLY A 365 -19.81 21.69 -41.08
C GLY A 365 -19.06 20.72 -42.02
N LYS A 366 -19.45 19.46 -42.23
CA LYS A 366 -20.58 18.96 -43.04
C LYS A 366 -20.02 18.09 -44.20
N THR A 367 -20.52 16.84 -44.25
CA THR A 367 -20.68 15.91 -45.41
C THR A 367 -19.45 15.31 -46.09
N VAL A 368 -19.43 14.09 -46.67
CA VAL A 368 -20.31 12.92 -46.86
C VAL A 368 -19.43 11.82 -47.50
N GLY A 369 -19.76 10.54 -47.30
CA GLY A 369 -19.67 9.55 -48.40
C GLY A 369 -18.67 8.39 -48.28
N ASP A 370 -19.23 7.23 -47.91
CA ASP A 370 -19.16 5.92 -48.60
C ASP A 370 -17.86 5.10 -48.80
N ALA A 371 -18.06 3.78 -48.64
CA ALA A 371 -17.40 2.61 -49.24
C ALA A 371 -15.91 2.25 -48.93
N ALA A 372 -15.78 1.10 -48.26
CA ALA A 372 -14.99 -0.10 -48.59
C ALA A 372 -13.47 -0.05 -48.95
N ASP A 373 -12.74 -0.86 -48.17
CA ASP A 373 -11.69 -1.83 -48.56
C ASP A 373 -10.20 -1.42 -48.71
N SER A 374 -9.39 -2.27 -48.07
CA SER A 374 -8.01 -2.69 -48.41
C SER A 374 -6.78 -1.82 -48.04
N THR A 375 -5.98 -2.43 -47.15
CA THR A 375 -4.52 -2.69 -47.26
C THR A 375 -3.45 -1.57 -47.33
N THR A 376 -2.54 -1.67 -46.35
CA THR A 376 -1.07 -1.75 -46.51
C THR A 376 -0.23 -0.46 -46.56
N ALA A 377 0.45 -0.27 -45.41
CA ALA A 377 1.89 -0.01 -45.23
C ALA A 377 2.51 1.37 -45.43
N ASN A 378 3.45 1.60 -44.49
CA ASN A 378 4.69 2.39 -44.59
C ASN A 378 4.51 3.92 -44.56
N ASN A 379 5.39 4.73 -43.99
CA ASN A 379 6.59 4.63 -43.15
C ASN A 379 7.02 6.10 -42.93
N ALA A 380 7.88 6.32 -41.94
CA ALA A 380 8.79 7.46 -41.81
C ALA A 380 8.18 8.80 -41.38
N THR A 381 8.47 9.27 -40.16
CA THR A 381 9.69 10.00 -39.76
C THR A 381 9.71 11.44 -40.29
N ALA A 382 9.51 12.39 -39.38
CA ALA A 382 10.34 13.59 -39.28
C ALA A 382 10.06 14.31 -37.95
N SER A 383 11.00 14.16 -37.03
CA SER A 383 11.24 15.06 -35.92
C SER A 383 11.74 16.41 -36.45
N GLY A 384 11.17 17.50 -35.97
CA GLY A 384 11.69 18.86 -36.17
C GLY A 384 11.22 19.70 -35.00
N GLY A 385 12.15 20.10 -34.13
CA GLY A 385 11.86 20.79 -32.89
C GLY A 385 11.54 22.28 -33.06
N ALA A 386 11.10 22.88 -31.96
CA ALA A 386 11.43 24.25 -31.61
C ALA A 386 11.07 24.51 -30.14
N THR A 387 12.10 24.86 -29.38
CA THR A 387 12.08 25.58 -28.11
C THR A 387 11.31 26.89 -28.19
N SER A 388 10.48 27.18 -27.20
CA SER A 388 10.17 28.55 -26.78
C SER A 388 10.07 28.63 -25.26
N THR A 389 11.04 29.36 -24.71
CA THR A 389 11.06 29.92 -23.36
C THR A 389 10.04 31.06 -23.27
N SER A 390 9.34 31.15 -22.15
CA SER A 390 8.68 32.41 -21.74
C SER A 390 8.70 32.52 -20.22
N ALA A 391 9.33 33.60 -19.77
CA ALA A 391 9.52 34.00 -18.39
C ALA A 391 8.22 34.53 -17.79
N ILE A 392 8.03 34.31 -16.49
CA ILE A 392 6.98 34.93 -15.68
C ILE A 392 7.69 35.66 -14.53
N SER A 393 7.48 36.97 -14.45
CA SER A 393 7.84 37.80 -13.29
C SER A 393 6.67 37.86 -12.28
N PRO A 394 6.93 38.05 -10.98
CA PRO A 394 5.95 37.83 -9.91
C PRO A 394 5.10 39.06 -9.59
N SER A 395 3.83 38.84 -9.27
CA SER A 395 2.94 39.85 -8.66
C SER A 395 2.92 39.68 -7.14
N THR A 396 3.29 40.76 -6.45
CA THR A 396 3.11 41.03 -5.02
C THR A 396 1.68 41.49 -4.73
N ASP A 397 1.01 40.89 -3.75
CA ASP A 397 0.10 41.56 -2.79
C ASP A 397 -0.38 40.51 -1.76
N ALA A 398 0.03 40.63 -0.49
CA ALA A 398 -0.66 41.33 0.59
C ALA A 398 -1.71 40.46 1.31
N THR A 399 -1.33 40.06 2.52
CA THR A 399 -2.09 39.41 3.60
C THR A 399 -3.32 40.19 4.06
N PRO A 400 -4.29 39.53 4.72
CA PRO A 400 -4.93 40.12 5.88
C PRO A 400 -4.68 39.29 7.16
N THR A 401 -4.20 40.03 8.15
CA THR A 401 -4.05 39.69 9.56
C THR A 401 -5.41 39.50 10.23
N THR A 402 -5.59 38.43 10.99
CA THR A 402 -6.62 38.38 12.05
C THR A 402 -5.95 38.04 13.37
N VAL A 403 -5.94 39.05 14.24
CA VAL A 403 -5.52 39.02 15.64
C VAL A 403 -6.61 38.32 16.46
N ILE A 404 -6.25 37.33 17.28
CA ILE A 404 -7.10 36.81 18.36
C ILE A 404 -6.30 36.97 19.66
N GLU A 405 -6.83 37.79 20.58
CA GLU A 405 -6.35 37.93 21.95
C GLU A 405 -6.63 36.67 22.78
N PRO A 406 -5.77 36.31 23.77
CA PRO A 406 -6.02 35.19 24.65
C PRO A 406 -6.85 35.62 25.87
N VAL A 407 -7.96 34.91 26.11
CA VAL A 407 -8.72 35.05 27.37
C VAL A 407 -8.17 34.04 28.38
N ASN A 408 -7.62 34.59 29.45
CA ASN A 408 -7.11 33.90 30.62
C ASN A 408 -8.28 33.44 31.51
N ALA A 409 -8.36 32.16 31.86
CA ALA A 409 -9.22 31.68 32.95
C ALA A 409 -8.60 30.46 33.64
N ALA A 410 -8.24 30.65 34.89
CA ALA A 410 -7.77 29.65 35.83
C ALA A 410 -8.93 28.80 36.38
N ALA A 411 -8.68 27.50 36.59
CA ALA A 411 -9.30 26.70 37.63
C ALA A 411 -8.43 25.46 37.93
N GLU A 412 -8.21 25.22 39.22
CA GLU A 412 -7.24 24.31 39.84
C GLU A 412 -7.59 22.80 39.71
N PRO A 413 -6.61 21.89 39.85
CA PRO A 413 -6.85 20.45 39.93
C PRO A 413 -7.11 19.96 41.35
N ASN A 414 -8.12 19.10 41.50
CA ASN A 414 -8.51 18.42 42.72
C ASN A 414 -7.47 17.34 43.10
N GLN A 415 -6.72 17.54 44.18
CA GLN A 415 -5.84 16.52 44.78
C GLN A 415 -6.61 15.67 45.79
N ILE A 416 -6.56 14.34 45.61
CA ILE A 416 -6.99 13.34 46.59
C ILE A 416 -5.74 12.89 47.36
N VAL A 417 -5.74 13.14 48.67
CA VAL A 417 -4.77 12.62 49.64
C VAL A 417 -5.36 11.34 50.26
N PRO A 418 -4.62 10.23 50.38
CA PRO A 418 -4.94 9.17 51.33
C PRO A 418 -4.22 9.41 52.67
N ASP A 419 -5.00 9.24 53.73
CA ASP A 419 -4.63 9.21 55.14
C ASP A 419 -3.82 7.92 55.45
N ASP A 420 -2.64 8.05 56.05
CA ASP A 420 -1.92 6.94 56.69
C ASP A 420 -1.18 7.46 57.93
N SER A 421 -1.91 7.53 59.04
CA SER A 421 -1.35 7.61 60.39
C SER A 421 -0.93 6.21 60.84
N GLY A 422 0.38 6.01 60.93
CA GLY A 422 0.96 4.70 61.20
C GLY A 422 0.76 4.11 62.59
N GLN A 423 1.30 2.91 62.77
CA GLN A 423 1.78 2.45 64.07
C GLN A 423 2.86 1.37 63.92
N SER A 424 3.93 1.57 64.66
CA SER A 424 5.08 0.69 64.89
C SER A 424 4.75 -0.44 65.87
N ASP A 425 5.18 -1.66 65.55
CA ASP A 425 5.85 -2.65 66.42
C ASP A 425 6.20 -3.85 65.51
N GLY A 426 7.42 -4.39 65.43
CA GLY A 426 8.37 -4.64 66.48
C GLY A 426 8.11 -6.03 67.07
N SER A 427 8.66 -7.10 66.46
CA SER A 427 9.14 -8.33 67.14
C SER A 427 9.53 -9.44 66.16
N ALA A 428 10.68 -10.06 66.44
CA ALA A 428 11.33 -11.16 65.74
C ALA A 428 10.72 -12.54 66.07
N GLN A 429 10.85 -13.51 65.16
CA GLN A 429 11.61 -14.77 65.36
C GLN A 429 11.30 -15.82 64.26
N THR A 430 12.37 -16.41 63.73
CA THR A 430 12.60 -17.84 63.37
C THR A 430 11.39 -18.78 63.50
N VAL A 431 11.03 -19.58 62.49
CA VAL A 431 11.78 -20.69 61.85
C VAL A 431 11.41 -20.82 60.38
#